data_AF-A0A2A5M8L3-F1
#
_entry.id   AF-A0A2A5M8L3-F1
#
_cell.length_a   1.000
_cell.length_b   1.000
_cell.length_c   1.000
_cell.angle_alpha   90.00
_cell.angle_beta   90.00
_cell.angle_gamma   90.00
#
_symmetry.space_group_name_H-M   'P 1'
#
loop_
_entity.id
_entity.type
_entity.pdbx_description
1 polymer ?
#
loop_
_entity_poly.entity_id
_entity_poly.type
_entity_poly.pdbx_seq_one_letter_code
_entity_poly.pdbx_strand_id
1 'polypeptide(L)' 'FEFTTQILYYNNKALTLPSKEIKLLSLLLKNKNNFLSTERIFEELWDYDEEPSELSLRAYVKNLRKILGKEKIINQRGR' A
#
# COMPACT_ATOMS: atom_id res chain seq x y z
N PHE A 1 11.70 4.45 -4.39
CA PHE A 1 11.09 3.11 -4.48
C PHE A 1 11.57 2.52 -5.77
N GLU A 2 12.25 1.38 -5.72
CA GLU A 2 12.74 0.67 -6.89
C GLU A 2 11.66 -0.32 -7.34
N PHE A 3 11.05 -0.10 -8.52
CA PHE A 3 10.01 -0.99 -9.04
C PHE A 3 10.57 -2.36 -9.46
N THR A 4 11.84 -2.41 -9.85
CA THR A 4 12.52 -3.63 -10.29
C THR A 4 12.80 -4.59 -9.13
N THR A 5 13.23 -4.05 -7.97
CA THR A 5 13.58 -4.87 -6.79
C THR A 5 12.49 -4.86 -5.73
N GLN A 6 11.45 -4.05 -5.90
CA GLN A 6 10.37 -3.88 -4.92
C GLN A 6 10.87 -3.36 -3.56
N ILE A 7 12.02 -2.67 -3.52
CA ILE A 7 12.61 -2.14 -2.28
C ILE A 7 12.25 -0.67 -2.11
N LEU A 8 11.77 -0.31 -0.91
CA LEU A 8 11.56 1.07 -0.52
C LEU A 8 12.81 1.60 0.19
N TYR A 9 13.37 2.70 -0.31
CA TYR A 9 14.44 3.41 0.39
C TYR A 9 13.87 4.60 1.14
N TYR A 10 14.15 4.69 2.43
CA TYR A 10 13.77 5.81 3.28
C TYR A 10 14.99 6.28 4.08
N ASN A 11 15.31 7.57 4.02
CA ASN A 11 16.51 8.15 4.65
C ASN A 11 17.80 7.36 4.35
N ASN A 12 18.05 7.02 3.07
CA ASN A 12 19.19 6.20 2.62
C ASN A 12 19.26 4.78 3.22
N LYS A 13 18.18 4.27 3.84
CA LYS A 13 18.07 2.89 4.30
C LYS A 13 17.07 2.12 3.46
N ALA A 14 17.45 0.92 3.02
CA ALA A 14 16.52 -0.03 2.43
C ALA A 14 15.57 -0.54 3.52
N LEU A 15 14.28 -0.34 3.32
CA LEU A 15 13.22 -0.89 4.14
C LEU A 15 12.67 -2.13 3.44
N THR A 16 12.82 -3.27 4.11
CA THR A 16 12.18 -4.51 3.71
C THR A 16 10.77 -4.50 4.24
N LEU A 17 9.80 -4.42 3.32
CA LEU A 17 8.39 -4.49 3.63
C LEU A 17 7.87 -5.89 3.28
N PRO A 18 6.82 -6.38 3.97
CA PRO A 18 6.12 -7.58 3.56
C PRO A 18 5.59 -7.45 2.13
N SER A 19 5.51 -8.56 1.39
CA SER A 19 5.08 -8.57 -0.01
C SER A 19 3.74 -7.87 -0.25
N LYS A 20 2.77 -8.03 0.67
CA LYS A 20 1.46 -7.35 0.59
C LYS A 20 1.56 -5.84 0.76
N GLU A 21 2.41 -5.36 1.68
CA GLU A 21 2.61 -3.92 1.88
C GLU A 21 3.35 -3.29 0.69
N ILE A 22 4.31 -4.01 0.10
CA ILE A 22 4.99 -3.56 -1.12
C ILE A 22 4.02 -3.54 -2.30
N LYS A 23 3.21 -4.58 -2.48
CA LYS A 23 2.17 -4.61 -3.52
C LYS A 23 1.24 -3.41 -3.37
N LEU A 24 0.74 -3.15 -2.16
CA LEU A 24 -0.11 -1.99 -1.86
C LEU A 24 0.59 -0.68 -2.18
N LEU A 25 1.84 -0.53 -1.76
CA LEU A 25 2.62 0.66 -2.06
C LEU A 25 2.80 0.85 -3.56
N SER A 26 3.15 -0.20 -4.29
CA SER A 26 3.31 -0.16 -5.73
C SER A 26 2.00 0.21 -6.42
N LEU A 27 0.87 -0.32 -5.94
CA LEU A 27 -0.45 -0.01 -6.48
C LEU A 27 -0.82 1.47 -6.26
N LEU A 28 -0.60 1.98 -5.04
CA LEU A 28 -0.79 3.39 -4.69
C LEU A 28 0.12 4.30 -5.51
N LEU A 29 1.38 3.92 -5.74
CA LEU A 29 2.33 4.68 -6.53
C LEU A 29 2.00 4.67 -8.02
N LYS A 30 1.55 3.53 -8.58
CA LYS A 30 1.05 3.43 -9.96
C LYS A 30 -0.17 4.32 -10.18
N ASN A 31 -1.02 4.45 -9.17
CA ASN A 31 -2.24 5.26 -9.21
C ASN A 31 -2.07 6.58 -8.43
N LYS A 32 -0.85 7.10 -8.31
CA LYS A 32 -0.59 8.35 -7.59
C LYS A 32 -1.34 9.51 -8.28
N ASN A 33 -2.32 10.09 -7.58
CA ASN A 33 -3.34 11.08 -8.02
C ASN A 33 -4.73 10.53 -8.37
N ASN A 34 -4.92 9.22 -8.40
CA ASN A 34 -6.25 8.62 -8.57
C ASN A 34 -6.77 8.06 -7.25
N PHE A 35 -8.08 8.15 -7.06
CA PHE A 35 -8.73 7.44 -5.97
C PHE A 35 -8.80 5.97 -6.29
N LEU A 36 -8.32 5.15 -5.34
CA LEU A 36 -8.46 3.70 -5.39
C LEU A 36 -9.56 3.28 -4.43
N SER A 37 -10.57 2.60 -4.95
CA SER A 37 -11.59 1.94 -4.14
C SER A 37 -10.98 0.76 -3.38
N THR A 38 -11.49 0.49 -2.19
CA THR A 38 -11.09 -0.64 -1.36
C THR A 38 -11.20 -1.97 -2.11
N GLU A 39 -12.25 -2.13 -2.92
CA GLU A 39 -12.48 -3.31 -3.78
C GLU A 39 -11.30 -3.58 -4.71
N ARG A 40 -10.87 -2.56 -5.47
CA ARG A 40 -9.73 -2.69 -6.39
C ARG A 40 -8.41 -2.96 -5.67
N ILE A 41 -8.26 -2.42 -4.46
CA ILE A 41 -7.11 -2.75 -3.62
C ILE A 41 -7.17 -4.22 -3.22
N PHE A 42 -8.35 -4.73 -2.83
CA PHE A 42 -8.50 -6.13 -2.47
C PHE A 42 -8.18 -7.06 -3.65
N GLU A 43 -8.71 -6.77 -4.84
CA GLU A 43 -8.46 -7.56 -6.06
C GLU A 43 -6.96 -7.63 -6.46
N GLU A 44 -6.20 -6.56 -6.22
CA GLU A 44 -4.77 -6.53 -6.57
C GLU A 44 -3.86 -7.12 -5.48
N LEU A 45 -4.26 -7.01 -4.22
CA LEU A 45 -3.45 -7.51 -3.10
C LEU A 45 -3.71 -8.98 -2.81
N TRP A 46 -4.96 -9.43 -2.87
CA TRP A 46 -5.39 -10.79 -2.53
C TRP A 46 -5.70 -11.57 -3.80
N ASP A 47 -5.14 -12.78 -3.88
CA ASP A 47 -5.50 -13.73 -4.93
C ASP A 47 -6.90 -14.32 -4.66
N TYR A 48 -7.52 -14.91 -5.68
CA TYR A 48 -8.90 -15.42 -5.61
C TYR A 48 -9.16 -16.42 -4.47
N ASP A 49 -8.11 -17.09 -4.00
CA ASP A 49 -8.15 -18.09 -2.93
C ASP A 49 -7.94 -17.51 -1.52
N GLU A 50 -7.58 -16.22 -1.40
CA GLU A 50 -7.35 -15.58 -0.11
C GLU A 50 -8.54 -14.69 0.31
N GLU A 51 -8.95 -14.75 1.58
CA GLU A 51 -9.95 -13.82 2.11
C GLU A 51 -9.35 -12.44 2.41
N PRO A 52 -9.81 -11.37 1.72
CA PRO A 52 -9.40 -10.02 2.06
C PRO A 52 -9.99 -9.57 3.39
N SER A 53 -9.15 -8.98 4.24
CA SER A 53 -9.60 -8.40 5.50
C SER A 53 -9.32 -6.89 5.52
N GLU A 54 -10.37 -6.11 5.78
CA GLU A 54 -10.24 -4.66 5.93
C GLU A 54 -9.33 -4.29 7.12
N LEU A 55 -9.30 -5.12 8.16
CA LEU A 55 -8.40 -4.93 9.30
C LEU A 55 -6.94 -5.05 8.86
N SER A 56 -6.62 -6.06 8.06
CA SER A 56 -5.28 -6.25 7.48
C SER A 56 -4.91 -5.09 6.56
N LEU A 57 -5.81 -4.67 5.67
CA LEU A 57 -5.56 -3.51 4.80
C LEU A 57 -5.28 -2.24 5.63
N ARG A 58 -6.06 -1.98 6.68
CA ARG A 58 -5.83 -0.84 7.58
C ARG A 58 -4.48 -0.93 8.27
N ALA A 59 -4.05 -2.11 8.68
CA ALA A 59 -2.72 -2.33 9.27
C ALA A 59 -1.60 -2.01 8.26
N TYR A 60 -1.72 -2.47 7.02
CA TYR A 60 -0.76 -2.18 5.94
C TYR A 60 -0.68 -0.68 5.64
N VAL A 61 -1.83 -0.01 5.46
CA VAL A 61 -1.89 1.44 5.27
C VAL A 61 -1.26 2.19 6.44
N LYS A 62 -1.49 1.72 7.68
CA LYS A 62 -0.91 2.32 8.89
C LYS A 62 0.61 2.20 8.90
N ASN A 63 1.16 1.05 8.53
CA ASN A 63 2.61 0.84 8.44
C ASN A 63 3.22 1.68 7.32
N LEU A 64 2.62 1.69 6.13
CA LEU A 64 3.06 2.55 5.03
C LEU A 64 3.02 4.04 5.42
N ARG A 65 2.01 4.50 6.15
CA ARG A 65 1.94 5.87 6.67
C ARG A 65 3.02 6.20 7.69
N LYS A 66 3.45 5.22 8.52
CA LYS A 66 4.58 5.43 9.43
C LYS A 66 5.89 5.66 8.67
N ILE A 67 6.02 5.03 7.51
CA ILE A 67 7.23 5.08 6.69
C ILE A 67 7.23 6.31 5.79
N LEU A 68 6.18 6.50 4.99
CA LEU A 68 6.09 7.57 3.99
C LEU A 68 5.68 8.91 4.59
N GLY A 69 5.07 8.88 5.78
CA GLY A 69 4.42 10.02 6.40
C GLY A 69 2.90 9.99 6.21
N LYS A 70 2.17 10.42 7.24
CA LYS A 70 0.70 10.45 7.24
C LYS A 70 0.11 11.29 6.10
N GLU A 71 0.82 12.31 5.64
CA GLU A 71 0.36 13.23 4.59
C GLU A 71 0.44 12.64 3.19
N LYS A 72 1.20 11.56 2.99
CA LYS A 72 1.39 10.96 1.65
C LYS A 72 0.29 9.99 1.25
N ILE A 73 -0.48 9.48 2.21
CA ILE A 73 -1.60 8.56 1.96
C ILE A 73 -2.87 9.16 2.57
N ILE A 74 -3.71 9.73 1.70
CA ILE A 74 -4.98 10.33 2.10
C ILE A 74 -6.07 9.26 1.98
N ASN A 75 -6.80 9.02 3.07
CA ASN A 75 -7.99 8.19 3.01
C ASN A 75 -9.19 9.12 2.83
N GLN A 76 -9.86 9.01 1.70
CA GLN A 76 -11.15 9.66 1.52
C GLN A 76 -12.24 8.68 1.96
N ARG A 77 -12.90 9.00 3.08
CA ARG A 77 -14.17 8.35 3.43
C ARG A 77 -15.27 9.10 2.70
N GLY A 78 -16.00 8.39 1.84
CA GLY A 78 -17.22 8.90 1.21
C GLY A 78 -18.18 9.41 2.29
N ARG A 79 -18.79 10.55 2.00
CA ARG A 79 -19.78 11.22 2.86
C ARG A 79 -21.14 10.53 2.71
#